data_AF-A0A2N3AU01-F1
#
_entry.id   AF-A0A2N3AU01-F1
#
_cell.length_a   1.000
_cell.length_b   1.000
_cell.length_c   1.000
_cell.angle_alpha   90.00
_cell.angle_beta   90.00
_cell.angle_gamma   90.00
#
_symmetry.space_group_name_H-M   'P 1'
#
loop_
_entity.id
_entity.type
_entity.pdbx_description
1 polymer ?
#
loop_
_entity_poly.entity_id
_entity_poly.type
_entity_poly.pdbx_seq_one_letter_code
_entity_poly.pdbx_strand_id
1 'polypeptide(L)'
;ILQKRKDFEFVAIDRLTDDNVFRNKEFQYGADARGNAGFGFWQFAWGSKQTLDATHYATARAALSGMKGDYGRPIGIMPNLLVVPPALESAARKILNSEYATGGETNEWKGTAELLVVPWLA
;
A
#
# COMPACT_ATOMS: atom_id res chain seq x y z
N ILE A 1 -2.48 7.34 -1.11
CA ILE A 1 -1.09 7.09 -1.57
C ILE A 1 -0.30 8.37 -1.34
N LEU A 2 0.83 8.28 -0.64
CA LEU A 2 1.74 9.40 -0.41
C LEU A 2 2.97 9.25 -1.30
N GLN A 3 3.17 10.19 -2.21
CA GLN A 3 4.38 10.26 -3.03
C GLN A 3 5.31 11.32 -2.43
N LYS A 4 6.34 10.88 -1.71
CA LYS A 4 7.39 11.76 -1.20
C LYS A 4 8.42 12.05 -2.30
N ARG A 5 8.68 13.34 -2.58
CA ARG A 5 9.74 13.79 -3.51
C ARG A 5 10.93 14.40 -2.78
N LYS A 6 10.68 15.10 -1.68
CA LYS A 6 11.67 15.61 -0.72
C LYS A 6 11.11 15.34 0.67
N ASP A 7 11.86 14.59 1.48
CA ASP A 7 11.47 14.35 2.87
C ASP A 7 11.68 15.62 3.70
N PHE A 8 11.13 15.66 4.92
CA PHE A 8 11.19 16.85 5.75
C PHE A 8 12.63 17.22 6.11
N GLU A 9 13.07 18.38 5.62
CA GLU A 9 14.32 18.99 6.00
C GLU A 9 14.04 20.15 6.94
N PHE A 10 14.57 20.05 8.16
CA PHE A 10 14.47 21.12 9.12
C PHE A 10 15.61 22.12 8.87
N VAL A 11 15.24 23.37 8.64
CA VAL A 11 16.18 24.46 8.38
C VAL A 11 16.05 25.48 9.50
N ALA A 12 17.17 25.78 10.16
CA ALA A 12 17.24 26.75 11.24
C ALA A 12 18.14 27.92 10.83
N ILE A 13 17.68 29.13 11.12
CA ILE A 13 18.47 30.37 11.10
C ILE A 13 18.50 30.85 12.54
N ASP A 14 19.43 30.28 13.31
CA ASP A 14 19.50 30.43 14.76
C ASP A 14 20.84 31.01 15.25
N ARG A 15 21.74 31.42 14.35
CA ARG A 15 23.05 31.93 14.75
C ARG A 15 22.93 33.37 15.20
N LEU A 16 23.63 33.72 16.29
CA LEU A 16 23.66 35.09 16.83
C LEU A 16 24.18 36.14 15.83
N THR A 17 24.91 35.70 14.80
CA THR A 17 25.43 36.55 13.72
C THR A 17 24.48 36.69 12.53
N ASP A 18 23.35 35.99 12.52
CA ASP A 18 22.38 36.10 11.44
C ASP A 18 21.65 37.45 11.51
N ASP A 19 21.41 38.07 10.35
CA ASP A 19 20.87 39.44 10.25
C ASP A 19 19.54 39.60 10.99
N ASN A 20 18.72 38.54 10.99
CA ASN A 20 17.42 38.54 11.65
C ASN A 20 17.53 38.49 13.19
N VAL A 21 18.50 37.73 13.71
CA VAL A 21 18.78 37.66 15.14
C VAL A 21 19.40 38.98 15.61
N PHE A 22 20.30 39.57 14.82
CA PHE A 22 20.97 40.82 15.18
C PHE A 22 20.01 42.03 15.18
N ARG A 23 19.19 42.19 14.14
CA ARG A 23 18.28 43.33 14.00
C ARG A 23 17.03 43.20 14.85
N ASN A 24 16.43 42.01 14.86
CA ASN A 24 15.07 41.80 15.37
C ASN A 24 15.01 40.87 16.59
N LYS A 25 16.14 40.27 17.00
CA LYS A 25 16.21 39.28 18.10
C LYS A 25 15.26 38.09 17.87
N GLU A 26 15.12 37.65 16.62
CA GLU A 26 14.23 36.56 16.22
C GLU A 26 15.03 35.38 15.67
N PHE A 27 14.72 34.17 16.15
CA PHE A 27 15.23 32.91 15.60
C PHE A 27 14.17 32.30 14.69
N GLN A 28 14.58 31.87 13.50
CA GLN A 28 13.66 31.32 12.50
C GLN A 28 13.89 29.84 12.27
N TYR A 29 12.77 29.11 12.22
CA TYR A 29 12.74 27.69 11.97
C TYR A 29 11.74 27.40 10.85
N GLY A 30 12.18 26.64 9.87
CA GLY A 30 11.36 26.21 8.74
C GLY A 30 11.46 24.70 8.55
N ALA A 31 10.41 24.13 7.96
CA ALA A 31 10.45 22.77 7.44
C ALA A 31 10.14 22.83 5.95
N ASP A 32 11.07 22.35 5.12
CA ASP A 32 10.87 22.21 3.68
C ASP A 32 10.61 20.73 3.35
N ALA A 33 9.47 20.47 2.71
CA ALA A 33 9.10 19.14 2.25
C ALA A 33 8.29 19.24 0.97
N ARG A 34 8.46 18.25 0.09
CA ARG A 34 7.69 18.17 -1.15
C ARG A 34 7.09 16.77 -1.27
N GLY A 35 5.77 16.72 -1.17
CA GLY A 35 5.00 15.50 -1.36
C GLY A 35 3.74 15.77 -2.19
N ASN A 36 3.16 14.68 -2.71
CA ASN A 36 1.80 14.69 -3.22
C ASN A 36 1.01 13.60 -2.48
N ALA A 37 -0.23 13.89 -2.15
CA ALA A 37 -1.16 12.94 -1.56
C ALA A 37 -2.38 12.83 -2.46
N GLY A 38 -2.74 11.59 -2.82
CA GLY A 38 -3.90 11.33 -3.66
C GLY A 38 -4.53 9.99 -3.33
N PHE A 39 -5.75 9.82 -3.80
CA PHE A 39 -6.43 8.54 -3.81
C PHE A 39 -5.87 7.67 -4.94
N GLY A 40 -5.76 6.37 -4.69
CA GLY A 40 -5.45 5.41 -5.75
C GLY A 40 -6.61 5.30 -6.73
N PHE A 41 -6.34 4.88 -7.96
CA PHE A 41 -7.40 4.55 -8.89
C PHE A 41 -8.16 3.32 -8.42
N TRP A 42 -9.47 3.31 -8.64
CA TRP A 42 -10.33 2.17 -8.29
C TRP A 42 -9.92 0.89 -9.03
N GLN A 43 -9.31 1.00 -10.22
CA GLN A 43 -8.78 -0.13 -10.99
C GLN A 43 -7.68 -0.91 -10.26
N PHE A 44 -7.06 -0.34 -9.23
CA PHE A 44 -6.01 -1.01 -8.45
C PHE A 44 -6.56 -1.95 -7.37
N ALA A 45 -7.87 -1.99 -7.17
CA ALA A 45 -8.50 -2.84 -6.17
C ALA A 45 -9.51 -3.79 -6.82
N TRP A 46 -9.55 -5.02 -6.33
CA TRP A 46 -10.57 -6.00 -6.65
C TRP A 46 -11.42 -6.29 -5.41
N GLY A 47 -12.68 -5.88 -5.43
CA GLY A 47 -13.65 -6.24 -4.40
C GLY A 47 -14.39 -7.51 -4.79
N SER A 48 -14.40 -8.53 -3.93
CA SER A 48 -15.18 -9.75 -4.13
C SER A 48 -16.06 -10.08 -2.92
N LYS A 49 -17.25 -10.62 -3.20
CA LYS A 49 -18.16 -11.23 -2.21
C LYS A 49 -18.21 -12.76 -2.35
N GLN A 50 -17.41 -13.32 -3.24
CA GLN A 50 -17.32 -14.77 -3.44
C GLN A 50 -16.59 -15.42 -2.27
N THR A 51 -16.71 -16.75 -2.16
CA THR A 51 -15.94 -17.53 -1.18
C THR A 51 -14.45 -17.29 -1.36
N LEU A 52 -13.75 -17.03 -0.26
CA LEU A 52 -12.30 -16.88 -0.27
C LEU A 52 -11.63 -18.25 -0.36
N ASP A 53 -11.23 -18.63 -1.57
CA ASP A 53 -10.47 -19.84 -1.90
C ASP A 53 -9.36 -19.55 -2.94
N ALA A 54 -8.51 -20.53 -3.21
CA ALA A 54 -7.39 -20.39 -4.15
C ALA A 54 -7.85 -20.05 -5.57
N THR A 55 -8.98 -20.59 -6.02
CA THR A 55 -9.52 -20.38 -7.37
C THR A 55 -9.97 -18.93 -7.58
N HIS A 56 -10.73 -18.39 -6.63
CA HIS A 56 -11.18 -17.01 -6.69
C HIS A 56 -10.01 -16.04 -6.46
N TYR A 57 -9.04 -16.41 -5.61
CA TYR A 57 -7.82 -15.63 -5.43
C TYR A 57 -6.99 -15.52 -6.72
N ALA A 58 -6.78 -16.63 -7.43
CA ALA A 58 -6.10 -16.67 -8.73
C ALA A 58 -6.82 -15.79 -9.76
N THR A 59 -8.16 -15.88 -9.80
CA THR A 59 -9.00 -15.08 -10.70
C THR A 59 -8.84 -13.58 -10.44
N ALA A 60 -8.90 -13.16 -9.17
CA ALA A 60 -8.71 -11.76 -8.78
C ALA A 60 -7.31 -11.25 -9.16
N ARG A 61 -6.26 -12.04 -8.93
CA ARG A 61 -4.87 -11.68 -9.30
C ARG A 61 -4.71 -11.53 -10.81
N ALA A 62 -5.24 -12.47 -11.59
CA ALA A 62 -5.18 -12.44 -13.04
C ALA A 62 -5.93 -11.23 -13.60
N ALA A 63 -7.11 -10.91 -13.04
CA ALA A 63 -7.88 -9.76 -13.46
C ALA A 63 -7.14 -8.43 -13.22
N LEU A 64 -6.56 -8.24 -12.02
CA LEU A 64 -5.78 -7.04 -11.70
C LEU A 64 -4.51 -6.93 -12.55
N SER A 65 -3.77 -8.02 -12.70
CA SER A 65 -2.49 -8.02 -13.45
C SER A 65 -2.72 -7.89 -14.97
N GLY A 66 -3.88 -8.35 -15.47
CA GLY A 66 -4.27 -8.29 -16.86
C GLY A 66 -4.84 -6.95 -17.31
N MET A 67 -5.08 -6.00 -16.41
CA MET A 67 -5.64 -4.70 -16.77
C MET A 67 -4.71 -3.92 -17.68
N LYS A 68 -5.30 -3.40 -18.76
CA LYS A 68 -4.66 -2.54 -19.74
C LYS A 68 -5.22 -1.13 -19.61
N GLY A 69 -4.34 -0.14 -19.65
CA GLY A 69 -4.70 1.26 -19.74
C GLY A 69 -4.89 1.69 -21.20
N ASP A 70 -4.80 2.99 -21.44
CA ASP A 70 -4.96 3.57 -22.76
C ASP A 70 -3.97 2.96 -23.77
N TYR A 71 -4.43 2.83 -25.01
CA TYR A 71 -3.69 2.20 -26.12
C TYR A 71 -3.30 0.74 -25.86
N GLY A 72 -4.02 0.05 -24.96
CA GLY A 72 -3.79 -1.37 -24.68
C GLY A 72 -2.49 -1.65 -23.91
N ARG A 73 -1.87 -0.61 -23.34
CA ARG A 73 -0.63 -0.76 -22.57
C ARG A 73 -0.93 -1.40 -21.20
N PRO A 74 -0.20 -2.44 -20.78
CA PRO A 74 -0.34 -2.99 -19.43
C PRO A 74 -0.07 -1.93 -18.36
N ILE A 75 -0.92 -1.87 -17.35
CA ILE A 75 -0.77 -0.91 -16.24
C ILE A 75 0.34 -1.38 -15.27
N GLY A 76 0.69 -2.67 -15.30
CA GLY A 76 1.78 -3.23 -14.49
C GLY A 76 1.41 -3.41 -13.01
N ILE A 77 0.14 -3.65 -12.72
CA ILE A 77 -0.35 -3.87 -11.35
C ILE A 77 0.12 -5.24 -10.88
N MET A 78 0.81 -5.26 -9.74
CA MET A 78 1.14 -6.49 -9.02
C MET A 78 0.40 -6.49 -7.67
N PRO A 79 -0.68 -7.28 -7.54
CA PRO A 79 -1.45 -7.34 -6.29
C PRO A 79 -0.57 -7.88 -5.16
N ASN A 80 -0.42 -7.08 -4.10
CA ASN A 80 0.46 -7.38 -2.97
C ASN A 80 -0.23 -7.28 -1.60
N LEU A 81 -1.52 -6.95 -1.55
CA LEU A 81 -2.28 -6.80 -0.31
C LEU A 81 -3.63 -7.51 -0.44
N LEU A 82 -3.96 -8.36 0.53
CA LEU A 82 -5.27 -8.98 0.68
C LEU A 82 -5.91 -8.45 1.96
N VAL A 83 -7.04 -7.75 1.81
CA VAL A 83 -7.80 -7.18 2.92
C VAL A 83 -9.02 -8.05 3.20
N VAL A 84 -9.19 -8.50 4.44
CA VAL A 84 -10.30 -9.38 4.84
C VAL A 84 -10.94 -8.97 6.16
N PRO A 85 -12.24 -9.27 6.39
CA PRO A 85 -12.85 -9.21 7.71
C PRO A 85 -12.31 -10.32 8.63
N PRO A 86 -12.45 -10.19 9.96
CA PRO A 86 -12.01 -11.21 10.92
C PRO A 86 -12.60 -12.61 10.65
N ALA A 87 -13.84 -12.67 10.15
CA ALA A 87 -14.51 -13.94 9.82
C ALA A 87 -13.78 -14.77 8.73
N LEU A 88 -13.01 -14.11 7.86
CA LEU A 88 -12.28 -14.77 6.76
C LEU A 88 -10.79 -14.92 7.04
N GLU A 89 -10.30 -14.52 8.22
CA GLU A 89 -8.89 -14.58 8.58
C GLU A 89 -8.30 -15.99 8.42
N SER A 90 -9.04 -17.02 8.86
CA SER A 90 -8.59 -18.41 8.76
C SER A 90 -8.39 -18.85 7.30
N ALA A 91 -9.35 -18.52 6.41
CA ALA A 91 -9.23 -18.83 4.99
C ALA A 91 -8.06 -18.05 4.34
N ALA A 92 -7.90 -16.77 4.71
CA ALA A 92 -6.84 -15.93 4.18
C ALA A 92 -5.44 -16.40 4.60
N ARG A 93 -5.25 -16.81 5.86
CA ARG A 93 -3.99 -17.39 6.35
C ARG A 93 -3.66 -18.71 5.67
N LYS A 94 -4.67 -19.54 5.36
CA LYS A 94 -4.45 -20.78 4.59
C LYS A 94 -3.92 -20.48 3.19
N ILE A 95 -4.42 -19.44 2.54
CA ILE A 95 -3.97 -19.07 1.19
C ILE A 95 -2.59 -18.40 1.21
N LEU A 96 -2.33 -17.46 2.11
CA LEU A 96 -1.13 -16.62 2.03
C LEU A 96 0.04 -17.07 2.90
N ASN A 97 -0.21 -17.82 3.97
CA ASN A 97 0.81 -18.13 4.97
C ASN A 97 1.09 -19.64 5.11
N SER A 98 0.13 -20.50 4.77
CA SER A 98 0.33 -21.96 4.84
C SER A 98 1.40 -22.43 3.86
N GLU A 99 2.23 -23.38 4.28
CA GLU A 99 3.20 -24.08 3.42
C GLU A 99 2.49 -24.98 2.39
N TYR A 100 1.37 -25.56 2.80
CA TYR A 100 0.61 -26.52 2.00
C TYR A 100 -0.78 -26.00 1.70
N ALA A 101 -1.27 -26.29 0.49
CA ALA A 101 -2.65 -26.09 0.11
C ALA A 101 -3.53 -27.26 0.62
N THR A 102 -4.84 -27.18 0.35
CA THR A 102 -5.85 -28.07 0.96
C THR A 102 -5.60 -29.56 0.71
N GLY A 103 -4.93 -29.93 -0.40
CA GLY A 103 -4.62 -31.32 -0.74
C GLY A 103 -3.23 -31.81 -0.27
N GLY A 104 -2.45 -30.97 0.41
CA GLY A 104 -1.09 -31.30 0.84
C GLY A 104 0.01 -30.95 -0.19
N GLU A 105 -0.36 -30.44 -1.36
CA GLU A 105 0.56 -29.84 -2.33
C GLU A 105 1.19 -28.53 -1.83
N THR A 106 2.36 -28.17 -2.38
CA THR A 106 3.01 -26.89 -2.08
C THR A 106 2.09 -25.73 -2.45
N ASN A 107 1.89 -24.82 -1.50
CA ASN A 107 1.04 -23.65 -1.72
C ASN A 107 1.73 -22.62 -2.64
N GLU A 108 1.21 -22.48 -3.87
CA GLU A 108 1.70 -21.51 -4.86
C GLU A 108 1.41 -20.04 -4.49
N TRP A 109 0.43 -19.78 -3.62
CA TRP A 109 -0.01 -18.42 -3.26
C TRP A 109 0.69 -17.87 -2.02
N LYS A 110 1.51 -18.69 -1.37
CA LYS A 110 2.24 -18.29 -0.16
C LYS A 110 3.13 -17.07 -0.44
N GLY A 111 2.98 -16.02 0.38
CA GLY A 111 3.80 -14.80 0.27
C GLY A 111 3.50 -13.93 -0.96
N THR A 112 2.48 -14.24 -1.75
CA THR A 112 2.13 -13.45 -2.93
C THR A 112 1.43 -12.13 -2.60
N ALA A 113 0.91 -11.99 -1.37
CA ALA A 113 0.35 -10.77 -0.82
C ALA A 113 0.49 -10.74 0.71
N GLU A 114 0.53 -9.54 1.29
CA GLU A 114 0.41 -9.29 2.73
C GLU A 114 -1.06 -9.42 3.15
N LEU A 115 -1.31 -10.10 4.28
CA LEU A 115 -2.64 -10.24 4.85
C LEU A 115 -2.94 -9.09 5.81
N LEU A 116 -3.96 -8.30 5.51
CA LEU A 116 -4.49 -7.28 6.40
C LEU A 116 -5.90 -7.67 6.88
N VAL A 117 -6.01 -7.98 8.17
CA VAL A 117 -7.31 -8.21 8.81
C VAL A 117 -7.84 -6.89 9.35
N VAL A 118 -9.04 -6.48 8.91
CA VAL A 118 -9.66 -5.21 9.31
C VAL A 118 -10.93 -5.49 10.11
N PRO A 119 -10.94 -5.23 11.44
CA PRO A 119 -12.11 -5.48 12.30
C PRO A 119 -13.39 -4.76 11.87
N TRP A 120 -13.25 -3.59 11.25
CA TRP A 120 -14.36 -2.74 10.80
C TRP A 120 -15.08 -3.22 9.54
N LEU A 121 -14.63 -4.33 8.95
CA LEU A 121 -15.29 -4.99 7.82
C LEU A 121 -16.23 -6.13 8.27
N ALA A 122 -16.37 -6.36 9.59
CA ALA A 122 -17.26 -7.36 10.17
C ALA A 122 -18.74 -6.95 10.09
#